data_AF-A0A1H0RRK8-F1
#
_entry.id   AF-A0A1H0RRK8-F1
#
_cell.length_a   1.000
_cell.length_b   1.000
_cell.length_c   1.000
_cell.angle_alpha   90.00
_cell.angle_beta   90.00
_cell.angle_gamma   90.00
#
_symmetry.space_group_name_H-M   'P 1'
#
loop_
_entity.id
_entity.type
_entity.pdbx_description
1 polymer ?
#
loop_
_entity_poly.entity_id
_entity_poly.type
_entity_poly.pdbx_seq_one_letter_code
_entity_poly.pdbx_strand_id
1 'polypeptide(L)'
;MNLSSSMLLRRLLCASLAGCALAASPLAHAASDFQLDFTFGGQGRNPSVATMKAYIMGCLPAGSRTWGGDPADSAGPWDVEVPAVRGHEYDARTVRSLLLGRSCQPVRPAKVTDVTVTPE
;
A
#
# COMPACT_ATOMS: atom_id res chain seq x y z
N MET A 1 52.35 0.91 53.77
CA MET A 1 52.47 2.10 52.90
C MET A 1 51.05 2.53 52.56
N ASN A 2 50.39 3.38 53.36
CA ASN A 2 50.29 4.85 53.25
C ASN A 2 49.86 5.30 51.83
N LEU A 3 48.86 6.15 51.56
CA LEU A 3 48.00 7.09 52.30
C LEU A 3 46.96 7.62 51.27
N SER A 4 45.73 7.96 51.67
CA SER A 4 45.07 9.25 51.35
C SER A 4 43.53 9.22 51.35
N SER A 5 43.00 10.12 52.17
CA SER A 5 41.60 10.50 52.32
C SER A 5 41.18 11.62 51.35
N SER A 6 39.87 11.66 51.07
CA SER A 6 39.04 12.86 50.88
C SER A 6 39.26 13.77 49.66
N MET A 7 38.22 13.96 48.84
CA MET A 7 37.38 15.19 48.84
C MET A 7 36.35 15.18 47.68
N LEU A 8 35.07 15.32 48.05
CA LEU A 8 34.04 16.21 47.48
C LEU A 8 34.12 16.61 45.99
N LEU A 9 33.05 16.37 45.22
CA LEU A 9 32.16 17.45 44.73
C LEU A 9 30.94 16.96 43.91
N ARG A 10 29.79 17.58 44.22
CA ARG A 10 28.63 17.88 43.34
C ARG A 10 27.84 16.69 42.76
N ARG A 11 26.71 16.32 43.39
CA ARG A 11 25.37 16.90 43.15
C ARG A 11 25.11 17.24 41.68
N LEU A 12 24.33 16.39 41.01
CA LEU A 12 23.21 16.81 40.18
C LEU A 12 22.17 15.68 40.14
N LEU A 13 21.14 15.85 40.95
CA LEU A 13 19.82 15.31 40.65
C LEU A 13 19.36 15.92 39.31
N CYS A 14 18.95 15.09 38.38
CA CYS A 14 17.90 15.47 37.43
C CYS A 14 16.82 14.40 37.50
N ALA A 15 15.83 14.70 38.32
CA ALA A 15 14.50 14.14 38.21
C ALA A 15 13.87 14.67 36.91
N SER A 16 13.37 13.77 36.06
CA SER A 16 12.43 14.04 34.97
C SER A 16 11.72 12.70 34.76
N LEU A 17 10.51 12.42 35.28
CA LEU A 17 9.23 13.10 35.09
C LEU A 17 9.03 13.58 33.65
N ALA A 18 8.92 12.62 32.74
CA ALA A 18 8.12 12.70 31.51
C ALA A 18 7.95 11.24 31.07
N GLY A 19 6.85 10.58 31.43
CA GLY A 19 5.55 10.88 30.84
C GLY A 19 5.42 9.94 29.65
N CYS A 20 4.54 8.94 29.78
CA CYS A 20 4.24 7.94 28.76
C CYS A 20 4.27 8.57 27.36
N ALA A 21 5.27 8.20 26.57
CA ALA A 21 5.15 8.25 25.12
C ALA A 21 4.07 7.23 24.76
N LEU A 22 2.80 7.65 24.84
CA LEU A 22 1.76 7.16 23.96
C LEU A 22 2.25 7.52 22.56
N ALA A 23 3.11 6.67 22.02
CA ALA A 23 3.23 6.54 20.59
C ALA A 23 1.79 6.26 20.13
N ALA A 24 1.13 7.31 19.64
CA ALA A 24 -0.01 7.14 18.78
C ALA A 24 0.55 6.36 17.60
N SER A 25 0.51 5.03 17.69
CA SER A 25 0.63 4.18 16.53
C SER A 25 -0.35 4.80 15.55
N PRO A 26 0.08 5.26 14.36
CA PRO A 26 -0.88 5.60 13.34
C PRO A 26 -1.78 4.37 13.26
N LEU A 27 -3.10 4.58 13.39
CA LEU A 27 -4.06 3.55 13.01
C LEU A 27 -3.69 3.26 11.56
N ALA A 28 -2.86 2.23 11.37
CA ALA A 28 -2.52 1.70 10.07
C ALA A 28 -3.88 1.38 9.48
N HIS A 29 -4.31 2.25 8.58
CA HIS A 29 -5.52 1.98 7.83
C HIS A 29 -5.15 0.76 7.04
N ALA A 30 -5.63 -0.39 7.51
CA ALA A 30 -5.42 -1.69 6.90
C ALA A 30 -5.57 -1.52 5.38
N ALA A 31 -4.51 -1.76 4.65
CA ALA A 31 -4.44 -1.56 3.21
C ALA A 31 -3.69 -2.76 2.65
N SER A 32 -4.10 -3.18 1.46
CA SER A 32 -3.45 -4.29 0.79
C SER A 32 -2.82 -3.77 -0.48
N ASP A 33 -1.52 -4.00 -0.59
CA ASP A 33 -0.74 -3.67 -1.78
C ASP A 33 -0.79 -4.81 -2.77
N PHE A 34 -1.03 -4.49 -4.03
CA PHE A 34 -1.16 -5.44 -5.12
C PHE A 34 -0.29 -5.05 -6.30
N GLN A 35 0.35 -6.04 -6.90
CA GLN A 35 0.85 -5.93 -8.27
C GLN A 35 -0.17 -6.53 -9.24
N LEU A 36 -0.62 -5.76 -10.23
CA LEU A 36 -1.58 -6.22 -11.24
C LEU A 36 -0.92 -6.32 -12.61
N ASP A 37 -1.08 -7.47 -13.26
CA ASP A 37 -0.71 -7.68 -14.65
C ASP A 37 -1.93 -8.03 -15.50
N PHE A 38 -1.99 -7.52 -16.72
CA PHE A 38 -3.13 -7.64 -17.62
C PHE A 38 -2.74 -8.24 -18.96
N THR A 39 -3.66 -9.01 -19.55
CA THR A 39 -3.58 -9.43 -20.95
C THR A 39 -4.79 -8.90 -21.70
N PHE A 40 -4.55 -8.24 -22.83
CA PHE A 40 -5.60 -7.76 -23.72
C PHE A 40 -5.82 -8.73 -24.88
N GLY A 41 -7.07 -8.85 -25.33
CA GLY A 41 -7.44 -9.74 -26.44
C GLY A 41 -7.78 -8.97 -27.73
N GLY A 42 -7.37 -9.51 -28.87
CA GLY A 42 -7.67 -8.99 -30.21
C GLY A 42 -6.64 -7.99 -30.74
N GLN A 43 -6.47 -7.92 -32.07
CA GLN A 43 -5.53 -6.98 -32.68
C GLN A 43 -5.98 -5.52 -32.55
N GLY A 44 -5.03 -4.63 -32.25
CA GLY A 44 -5.22 -3.16 -32.26
C GLY A 44 -6.02 -2.58 -31.09
N ARG A 45 -6.28 -3.36 -30.03
CA ARG A 45 -7.16 -2.98 -28.90
C ARG A 45 -6.42 -2.78 -27.57
N ASN A 46 -5.13 -2.48 -27.61
CA ASN A 46 -4.38 -2.19 -26.39
C ASN A 46 -4.72 -0.77 -25.94
N PRO A 47 -5.32 -0.59 -24.75
CA PRO A 47 -5.60 0.72 -24.21
C PRO A 47 -4.32 1.48 -23.89
N SER A 48 -4.41 2.81 -23.78
CA SER A 48 -3.27 3.58 -23.25
C SER A 48 -3.06 3.29 -21.76
N VAL A 49 -1.86 3.55 -21.26
CA VAL A 49 -1.54 3.50 -19.82
C VAL A 49 -2.51 4.36 -19.01
N ALA A 50 -2.77 5.60 -19.45
CA ALA A 50 -3.74 6.49 -18.79
C ALA A 50 -5.17 5.90 -18.77
N THR A 51 -5.57 5.21 -19.84
CA THR A 51 -6.86 4.54 -19.90
C THR A 51 -6.93 3.37 -18.91
N MET A 52 -5.86 2.58 -18.78
CA MET A 52 -5.81 1.49 -17.81
C MET A 52 -5.78 2.00 -16.38
N LYS A 53 -5.06 3.09 -16.09
CA LYS A 53 -5.11 3.74 -14.78
C LYS A 53 -6.53 4.15 -14.41
N ALA A 54 -7.23 4.84 -15.32
CA ALA A 54 -8.62 5.25 -15.10
C ALA A 54 -9.54 4.04 -14.88
N TYR A 55 -9.33 2.96 -15.63
CA TYR A 55 -10.06 1.71 -15.45
C TYR A 55 -9.82 1.09 -14.07
N ILE A 56 -8.57 0.94 -13.63
CA ILE A 56 -8.24 0.36 -12.32
C ILE A 56 -8.87 1.20 -11.20
N MET A 57 -8.68 2.52 -11.23
CA MET A 57 -9.19 3.43 -10.21
C MET A 57 -10.72 3.56 -10.21
N GLY A 58 -11.38 3.37 -11.36
CA GLY A 58 -12.84 3.33 -11.45
C GLY A 58 -13.47 2.01 -11.02
N CYS A 59 -12.69 0.92 -11.04
CA CYS A 59 -13.15 -0.43 -10.74
C CYS A 59 -12.92 -0.88 -9.30
N LEU A 60 -11.86 -0.36 -8.68
CA LEU A 60 -11.52 -0.68 -7.30
C LEU A 60 -12.27 0.25 -6.31
N PRO A 61 -12.32 -0.11 -5.02
CA PRO A 61 -12.98 0.72 -4.01
C PRO A 61 -12.40 2.13 -3.97
N ALA A 62 -13.27 3.10 -3.61
CA ALA A 62 -12.85 4.49 -3.45
C ALA A 62 -11.68 4.61 -2.46
N GLY A 63 -10.69 5.44 -2.81
CA GLY A 63 -9.46 5.59 -2.04
C GLY A 63 -8.32 4.67 -2.48
N SER A 64 -8.56 3.73 -3.41
CA SER A 64 -7.48 2.99 -4.06
C SER A 64 -6.55 3.94 -4.80
N ARG A 65 -5.25 3.65 -4.81
CA ARG A 65 -4.22 4.48 -5.45
C ARG A 65 -3.13 3.65 -6.08
N THR A 66 -2.49 4.19 -7.11
CA THR A 66 -1.24 3.66 -7.66
C THR A 66 -0.05 4.32 -6.96
N TRP A 67 0.93 3.55 -6.48
CA TRP A 67 2.05 4.11 -5.69
C TRP A 67 3.43 3.98 -6.33
N GLY A 68 3.61 3.08 -7.31
CA GLY A 68 4.85 2.91 -8.08
C GLY A 68 4.99 3.80 -9.33
N GLY A 69 4.01 4.68 -9.57
CA GLY A 69 3.87 5.41 -10.83
C GLY A 69 3.17 4.59 -11.91
N ASP A 70 3.18 5.10 -13.13
CA ASP A 70 2.53 4.45 -14.27
C ASP A 70 3.54 3.56 -15.02
N PRO A 71 3.19 2.32 -15.40
CA PRO A 71 4.08 1.45 -16.16
C PRO A 71 4.32 1.97 -17.58
N ALA A 72 5.38 1.47 -18.20
CA ALA A 72 5.70 1.78 -19.60
C ALA A 72 4.67 1.20 -20.60
N ASP A 73 4.00 0.10 -20.24
CA ASP A 73 2.93 -0.52 -21.01
C ASP A 73 1.67 -0.66 -20.16
N SER A 74 0.52 -0.49 -20.82
CA SER A 74 -0.82 -0.75 -20.28
C SER A 74 -0.99 -2.12 -19.60
N ALA A 75 -0.22 -3.13 -20.02
CA ALA A 75 -0.27 -4.48 -19.48
C ALA A 75 0.22 -4.58 -18.03
N GLY A 76 0.97 -3.59 -17.54
CA GLY A 76 1.56 -3.61 -16.20
C GLY A 76 3.07 -3.86 -16.21
N PRO A 77 3.66 -4.14 -15.03
CA PRO A 77 2.99 -4.31 -13.74
C PRO A 77 2.41 -2.99 -13.19
N TRP A 78 1.26 -3.06 -12.52
CA TRP A 78 0.63 -1.93 -11.84
C TRP A 78 0.69 -2.12 -10.32
N ASP A 79 1.39 -1.24 -9.62
CA ASP A 79 1.42 -1.22 -8.15
C ASP A 79 0.22 -0.43 -7.61
N VAL A 80 -0.66 -1.12 -6.88
CA VAL A 80 -1.94 -0.60 -6.41
C VAL A 80 -2.11 -0.86 -4.93
N GLU A 81 -2.36 0.18 -4.16
CA GLU A 81 -2.81 0.09 -2.78
C GLU A 81 -4.35 0.15 -2.77
N VAL A 82 -4.99 -0.83 -2.13
CA VAL A 82 -6.45 -0.85 -1.95
C VAL A 82 -6.76 -0.68 -0.45
N PRO A 83 -7.54 0.33 -0.07
CA PRO A 83 -7.88 0.55 1.33
C PRO A 83 -8.84 -0.53 1.83
N ALA A 84 -8.72 -0.89 3.10
CA ALA A 84 -9.74 -1.69 3.76
C ALA A 84 -11.06 -0.93 3.81
N VAL A 85 -12.15 -1.65 3.50
CA VAL A 85 -13.50 -1.11 3.58
C VAL A 85 -14.21 -1.78 4.73
N ARG A 86 -14.71 -0.97 5.68
CA ARG A 86 -15.39 -1.45 6.90
C ARG A 86 -14.52 -2.42 7.73
N GLY A 87 -13.21 -2.20 7.78
CA GLY A 87 -12.27 -3.03 8.53
C GLY A 87 -11.93 -4.36 7.86
N HIS A 88 -12.30 -4.55 6.59
CA HIS A 88 -11.96 -5.73 5.80
C HIS A 88 -10.98 -5.37 4.69
N GLU A 89 -9.83 -6.02 4.71
CA GLU A 89 -8.86 -6.00 3.62
C GLU A 89 -9.36 -6.83 2.43
N TYR A 90 -8.93 -6.43 1.24
CA TYR A 90 -9.24 -7.17 0.03
C TYR A 90 -8.20 -8.26 -0.16
N ASP A 91 -8.64 -9.44 -0.60
CA ASP A 91 -7.71 -10.45 -1.08
C ASP A 91 -7.55 -10.35 -2.61
N ALA A 92 -6.50 -11.01 -3.12
CA ALA A 92 -6.20 -11.04 -4.55
C ALA A 92 -7.38 -11.54 -5.41
N ARG A 93 -8.17 -12.48 -4.89
CA ARG A 93 -9.34 -13.05 -5.59
C ARG A 93 -10.46 -12.01 -5.72
N THR A 94 -10.68 -11.22 -4.69
CA THR A 94 -11.70 -10.18 -4.63
C THR A 94 -11.33 -9.04 -5.56
N VAL A 95 -10.08 -8.57 -5.51
CA VAL A 95 -9.53 -7.57 -6.45
C VAL A 95 -9.70 -8.01 -7.89
N ARG A 96 -9.31 -9.26 -8.21
CA ARG A 96 -9.52 -9.85 -9.54
C ARG A 96 -10.99 -9.86 -9.96
N SER A 97 -11.89 -10.17 -9.03
CA SER A 97 -13.33 -10.25 -9.29
C SER A 97 -13.96 -8.88 -9.55
N LEU A 98 -13.50 -7.84 -8.86
CA LEU A 98 -13.90 -6.46 -9.11
C LEU A 98 -13.47 -6.00 -10.51
N LEU A 99 -12.18 -6.20 -10.83
CA LEU A 99 -11.62 -5.83 -12.14
C LEU A 99 -12.34 -6.58 -13.27
N LEU A 100 -12.56 -7.88 -13.16
CA LEU A 100 -13.26 -8.65 -14.20
C LEU A 100 -14.79 -8.61 -14.09
N GLY A 101 -15.33 -7.78 -13.19
CA GLY A 101 -16.76 -7.63 -12.94
C GLY A 101 -17.52 -7.06 -14.15
N ARG A 102 -18.83 -7.34 -14.23
CA ARG A 102 -19.67 -6.80 -15.32
C ARG A 102 -19.85 -5.29 -15.27
N SER A 103 -19.72 -4.68 -14.09
CA SER A 103 -19.74 -3.23 -13.90
C SER A 103 -18.46 -2.54 -14.38
N CYS A 104 -17.39 -3.31 -14.62
CA CYS A 104 -16.10 -2.82 -15.10
C CYS A 104 -15.96 -3.02 -16.62
N GLN A 105 -16.35 -1.99 -17.37
CA GLN A 105 -16.40 -1.92 -18.84
C GLN A 105 -16.01 -0.50 -19.28
N PRO A 106 -15.63 -0.25 -20.55
CA PRO A 106 -15.45 -1.18 -21.68
C PRO A 106 -14.00 -1.67 -21.88
N VAL A 107 -13.04 -1.14 -21.13
CA VAL A 107 -11.59 -1.39 -21.31
C VAL A 107 -11.14 -2.66 -20.58
N ARG A 108 -12.04 -3.64 -20.51
CA ARG A 108 -11.82 -4.84 -19.72
C ARG A 108 -10.74 -5.71 -20.38
N PRO A 109 -9.66 -6.06 -19.66
CA PRO A 109 -8.66 -6.99 -20.15
C PRO A 109 -9.26 -8.38 -20.30
N ALA A 110 -8.70 -9.18 -21.21
CA ALA A 110 -9.09 -10.58 -21.38
C ALA A 110 -8.79 -11.40 -20.12
N LYS A 111 -7.69 -11.07 -19.42
CA LYS A 111 -7.28 -11.73 -18.18
C LYS A 111 -6.49 -10.77 -17.28
N VAL A 112 -6.62 -10.96 -15.96
CA VAL A 112 -5.66 -10.49 -14.95
C VAL A 112 -4.70 -11.65 -14.70
N THR A 113 -3.43 -11.48 -15.04
CA THR A 113 -2.42 -12.55 -15.06
C THR A 113 -1.77 -12.78 -13.71
N ASP A 114 -1.61 -11.73 -12.90
CA ASP A 114 -1.16 -11.85 -11.52
C ASP A 114 -1.83 -10.80 -10.62
N VAL A 115 -2.01 -11.17 -9.34
CA VAL A 115 -2.44 -10.30 -8.25
C VAL A 115 -1.71 -10.79 -6.99
N THR A 116 -0.52 -10.25 -6.74
CA THR A 116 0.30 -10.62 -5.58
C THR A 116 0.14 -9.58 -4.49
N VAL A 117 -0.12 -10.02 -3.24
CA VAL A 117 -0.10 -9.13 -2.07
C VAL A 117 1.36 -8.88 -1.70
N THR A 118 1.81 -7.63 -1.76
CA THR A 118 3.15 -7.26 -1.31
C THR A 118 3.10 -7.13 0.22
N PRO A 119 3.84 -7.95 0.99
CA PRO A 119 3.96 -7.71 2.43
C PRO A 119 4.72 -6.41 2.66
N GLU A 120 4.18 -5.56 3.55
CA GLU A 120 4.84 -4.34 4.05
C GLU A 120 6.20 -4.64 4.72
#